data_AF-X1RAG6-F1
#
_entry.id   AF-X1RAG6-F1
#
_cell.length_a   1.000
_cell.length_b   1.000
_cell.length_c   1.000
_cell.angle_alpha   90.00
_cell.angle_beta   90.00
_cell.angle_gamma   90.00
#
_symmetry.space_group_name_H-M   'P 1'
#
loop_
_entity.id
_entity.type
_entity.pdbx_description
1 polymer ?
#
loop_
_entity_poly.entity_id
_entity_poly.type
_entity_poly.pdbx_seq_one_letter_code
_entity_poly.pdbx_strand_id
1 'polypeptide(L)'
;MAAAGPICSLVIGCLFGLLWLFTPGMIEPIAIMVQWLALINVALAIFNLIPGFPLDGGRVFRSILWQITGNYQRSTLIATQVGRVVGYLFILGGILIAFLRPFGLD
;
A
#
# COMPACT_ATOMS: atom_id res chain seq x y z
N MET A 1 -16.90 2.21 -3.68
CA MET A 1 -15.89 3.16 -4.21
C MET A 1 -14.50 3.00 -3.57
N ALA A 2 -14.35 2.55 -2.32
CA ALA A 2 -13.02 2.43 -1.70
C ALA A 2 -12.03 1.49 -2.42
N ALA A 3 -12.49 0.39 -3.04
CA ALA A 3 -11.59 -0.53 -3.74
C ALA A 3 -11.09 -0.02 -5.11
N ALA A 4 -11.66 1.06 -5.65
CA ALA A 4 -11.32 1.52 -7.00
C ALA A 4 -9.87 2.01 -7.11
N GLY A 5 -9.35 2.68 -6.07
CA GLY A 5 -7.95 3.13 -6.02
C GLY A 5 -6.96 1.96 -6.12
N PRO A 6 -6.96 1.01 -5.16
CA PRO A 6 -6.10 -0.17 -5.21
C PRO A 6 -6.21 -0.96 -6.51
N ILE A 7 -7.45 -1.15 -7.01
CA ILE A 7 -7.67 -1.90 -8.27
C ILE A 7 -7.04 -1.17 -9.45
N CYS A 8 -7.26 0.15 -9.60
CA CYS A 8 -6.64 0.91 -10.68
C CYS A 8 -5.11 0.86 -10.62
N SER A 9 -4.53 1.07 -9.43
CA SER A 9 -3.08 0.97 -9.24
C SER A 9 -2.58 -0.45 -9.57
N LEU A 10 -3.27 -1.51 -9.15
CA LEU A 10 -2.87 -2.88 -9.45
C LEU A 10 -2.95 -3.19 -10.95
N VAL A 11 -4.01 -2.74 -11.63
CA VAL A 11 -4.15 -2.88 -13.09
C VAL A 11 -3.02 -2.18 -13.83
N ILE A 12 -2.72 -0.92 -13.47
CA ILE A 12 -1.62 -0.16 -14.08
C ILE A 12 -0.28 -0.85 -13.80
N GLY A 13 -0.06 -1.30 -12.57
CA GLY A 13 1.14 -2.03 -12.16
C GLY A 13 1.35 -3.31 -12.96
N CYS A 14 0.31 -4.14 -13.11
CA CYS A 14 0.35 -5.35 -13.92
C CYS A 14 0.58 -5.06 -15.41
N LEU A 15 -0.06 -4.03 -15.96
CA LEU A 15 0.11 -3.63 -17.36
C LEU A 15 1.57 -3.25 -17.65
N PHE A 16 2.15 -2.37 -16.82
CA PHE A 16 3.55 -1.99 -16.98
C PHE A 16 4.51 -3.13 -16.66
N GLY A 17 4.17 -3.99 -15.70
CA GLY A 17 4.96 -5.20 -15.41
C GLY A 17 4.99 -6.18 -16.59
N LEU A 18 3.87 -6.32 -17.32
CA LEU A 18 3.81 -7.13 -18.53
C LEU A 18 4.57 -6.48 -19.69
N LEU A 19 4.46 -5.16 -19.85
CA LEU A 19 5.26 -4.40 -20.84
C LEU A 19 6.77 -4.48 -20.55
N TRP A 20 7.15 -4.58 -19.27
CA TRP A 20 8.55 -4.75 -18.86
C TRP A 20 9.18 -6.03 -19.40
N LEU A 21 8.39 -7.08 -19.71
CA LEU A 21 8.90 -8.32 -20.30
C LEU A 21 9.34 -8.15 -21.76
N PHE A 22 8.85 -7.11 -22.45
CA PHE A 22 9.11 -6.86 -23.88
C PHE A 22 10.05 -5.67 -24.14
N THR A 23 10.43 -4.93 -23.10
CA THR A 23 11.33 -3.76 -23.19
C THR A 23 12.85 -4.04 -23.08
N PRO A 24 13.36 -5.18 -22.57
CA PRO A 24 14.80 -5.41 -22.51
C PRO A 24 15.42 -5.40 -23.91
N GLY A 25 16.44 -4.58 -24.12
CA GLY A 25 17.15 -4.49 -25.40
C GLY A 25 16.59 -3.47 -26.42
N MET A 26 15.52 -2.74 -26.09
CA MET A 26 15.03 -1.65 -26.96
C MET A 26 15.75 -0.33 -26.67
N ILE A 27 15.44 0.31 -25.54
CA ILE A 27 15.93 1.64 -25.13
C ILE A 27 16.05 1.64 -23.59
N GLU A 28 17.26 1.77 -23.07
CA GLU A 28 17.56 1.61 -21.63
C GLU A 28 16.77 2.58 -20.72
N PRO A 29 16.65 3.90 -21.02
CA PRO A 29 15.82 4.80 -20.21
C PRO A 29 14.34 4.40 -20.13
N ILE A 30 13.77 3.91 -21.23
CA ILE A 30 12.34 3.54 -21.29
C ILE A 30 12.10 2.28 -20.45
N ALA A 31 12.99 1.29 -20.54
CA ALA A 31 12.90 0.07 -19.74
C ALA A 31 12.89 0.36 -18.24
N ILE A 32 13.76 1.28 -17.79
CA ILE A 32 13.83 1.73 -16.40
C ILE A 32 12.52 2.44 -16.00
N MET A 33 12.01 3.36 -16.83
CA MET A 33 10.74 4.06 -16.52
C MET A 33 9.56 3.11 -16.39
N VAL A 34 9.43 2.13 -17.29
CA VAL A 34 8.38 1.10 -17.26
C VAL A 34 8.48 0.26 -15.99
N GLN A 35 9.69 -0.15 -15.61
CA GLN A 35 9.93 -0.90 -14.38
C GLN A 35 9.50 -0.12 -13.13
N TRP A 36 9.89 1.15 -13.03
CA TRP A 36 9.49 2.01 -11.90
C TRP A 36 7.99 2.26 -11.87
N LEU A 37 7.35 2.46 -13.02
CA LEU A 37 5.88 2.62 -13.09
C LEU A 37 5.16 1.37 -12.60
N ALA A 38 5.63 0.18 -12.99
CA ALA A 38 5.08 -1.09 -12.49
C ALA A 38 5.24 -1.17 -10.97
N LEU A 39 6.46 -0.96 -10.47
CA LEU A 39 6.79 -1.09 -9.06
C LEU A 39 6.00 -0.11 -8.18
N ILE A 40 5.96 1.18 -8.55
CA ILE A 40 5.26 2.22 -7.77
C ILE A 40 3.76 1.93 -7.72
N ASN A 41 3.16 1.52 -8.84
CA ASN A 41 1.72 1.22 -8.87
C ASN A 41 1.35 -0.02 -8.06
N VAL A 42 2.16 -1.08 -8.11
CA VAL A 42 1.97 -2.24 -7.23
C VAL A 42 2.16 -1.85 -5.76
N ALA A 43 3.20 -1.07 -5.45
CA ALA A 43 3.45 -0.59 -4.08
C ALA A 43 2.28 0.27 -3.56
N LEU A 44 1.75 1.19 -4.38
CA LEU A 44 0.57 2.00 -4.04
C LEU A 44 -0.68 1.14 -3.82
N ALA A 45 -0.89 0.11 -4.63
CA ALA A 45 -2.01 -0.81 -4.45
C ALA A 45 -1.91 -1.53 -3.10
N ILE A 46 -0.73 -2.05 -2.76
CA ILE A 46 -0.48 -2.72 -1.48
C ILE A 46 -0.66 -1.75 -0.31
N PHE A 47 -0.06 -0.56 -0.38
CA PHE A 47 -0.17 0.45 0.68
C PHE A 47 -1.63 0.86 0.91
N ASN A 48 -2.39 1.08 -0.16
CA ASN A 48 -3.79 1.46 -0.05
C ASN A 48 -4.69 0.32 0.43
N LEU A 49 -4.24 -0.94 0.44
CA LEU A 49 -4.99 -2.06 1.01
C LEU A 49 -4.76 -2.26 2.51
N ILE A 50 -3.79 -1.57 3.12
CA ILE A 50 -3.51 -1.69 4.55
C ILE A 50 -4.76 -1.25 5.35
N PRO A 51 -5.20 -2.05 6.34
CA PRO A 51 -6.36 -1.73 7.14
C PRO A 51 -6.06 -0.54 8.05
N GLY A 52 -6.86 0.52 7.93
CA GLY A 52 -6.78 1.70 8.79
C GLY A 52 -7.05 2.98 8.03
N PHE A 53 -7.73 3.95 8.67
CA PHE A 53 -7.87 5.28 8.06
C PHE A 53 -6.53 6.03 8.07
N PRO A 54 -6.24 6.86 7.04
CA PRO A 54 -7.12 7.32 5.96
C PRO A 54 -7.14 6.45 4.68
N LEU A 55 -6.44 5.31 4.69
CA LEU A 55 -6.26 4.46 3.50
C LEU A 55 -7.57 3.82 3.02
N ASP A 56 -7.61 3.47 1.74
CA ASP A 56 -8.79 2.85 1.11
C ASP A 56 -9.14 1.50 1.76
N GLY A 57 -8.14 0.73 2.17
CA GLY A 57 -8.26 -0.52 2.93
C GLY A 57 -8.92 -0.32 4.30
N GLY A 58 -8.76 0.85 4.92
CA GLY A 58 -9.50 1.25 6.12
C GLY A 58 -11.00 1.36 5.89
N ARG A 59 -11.43 1.84 4.73
CA ARG A 59 -12.86 1.92 4.37
C ARG A 59 -13.45 0.54 4.10
N VAL A 60 -12.67 -0.35 3.45
CA VAL A 60 -13.04 -1.76 3.23
C VAL A 60 -13.15 -2.47 4.58
N PHE A 61 -12.13 -2.37 5.43
CA PHE A 61 -12.11 -2.95 6.78
C PHE A 61 -13.28 -2.44 7.65
N ARG A 62 -13.58 -1.14 7.59
CA ARG A 62 -14.74 -0.56 8.27
C ARG A 62 -16.06 -1.17 7.80
N SER A 63 -16.22 -1.42 6.50
CA SER A 63 -17.46 -2.02 5.97
C SER A 63 -17.66 -3.45 6.45
N ILE A 64 -16.57 -4.23 6.55
CA ILE A 64 -16.58 -5.58 7.13
C ILE A 64 -16.96 -5.51 8.62
N LEU A 65 -16.32 -4.61 9.38
CA LEU A 65 -16.67 -4.39 10.79
C LEU A 65 -18.11 -3.95 10.97
N TRP A 66 -18.65 -3.13 10.08
CA TRP A 66 -20.04 -2.69 10.17
C TRP A 66 -21.01 -3.84 9.96
N GLN A 67 -20.74 -4.74 9.00
CA GLN A 67 -21.55 -5.96 8.82
C GLN A 67 -21.54 -6.85 10.06
N ILE A 68 -20.40 -6.97 10.75
CA ILE A 68 -20.27 -7.83 11.94
C ILE A 68 -20.87 -7.16 13.19
N THR A 69 -20.62 -5.86 13.38
CA THR A 69 -20.94 -5.15 14.64
C THR A 69 -22.33 -4.52 14.60
N GLY A 70 -22.91 -4.30 13.43
CA GLY A 70 -24.18 -3.57 13.22
C GLY A 70 -24.11 -2.07 13.55
N ASN A 71 -23.03 -1.59 14.17
CA ASN A 71 -22.87 -0.21 14.61
C ASN A 71 -21.77 0.52 13.81
N TYR A 72 -22.18 1.55 13.08
CA TYR A 72 -21.31 2.33 12.21
C TYR A 72 -20.25 3.17 12.96
N GLN A 73 -20.63 3.73 14.13
CA GLN A 73 -19.71 4.53 14.95
C GLN A 73 -18.60 3.66 15.52
N ARG A 74 -18.95 2.50 16.09
CA ARG A 74 -17.95 1.53 16.60
C ARG A 74 -17.00 1.06 15.50
N SER A 75 -17.53 0.75 14.32
CA SER A 75 -16.71 0.32 13.18
C SER A 75 -15.72 1.39 12.74
N THR A 76 -16.13 2.67 12.75
CA THR A 76 -15.25 3.79 12.41
C THR A 76 -14.17 3.99 13.47
N LEU A 77 -14.51 3.91 14.76
CA LEU A 77 -13.55 4.02 15.85
C LEU A 77 -12.46 2.94 15.77
N ILE A 78 -12.86 1.69 15.55
CA ILE A 78 -11.93 0.57 15.41
C ILE A 78 -11.03 0.79 14.17
N ALA A 79 -11.61 1.13 13.01
CA ALA A 79 -10.82 1.39 11.81
C ALA A 79 -9.80 2.55 11.99
N THR A 80 -10.16 3.59 12.74
CA THR A 80 -9.25 4.70 13.08
C THR A 80 -8.16 4.24 14.06
N GLN A 81 -8.50 3.43 15.07
CA GLN A 81 -7.51 2.90 16.02
C GLN A 81 -6.48 2.00 15.33
N VAL A 82 -6.92 1.11 14.44
CA VAL A 82 -6.03 0.26 13.65
C VAL A 82 -5.09 1.12 12.80
N GLY A 83 -5.60 2.17 12.15
CA GLY A 83 -4.77 3.12 11.41
C GLY A 83 -3.70 3.80 12.28
N ARG A 84 -4.02 4.18 13.52
CA ARG A 84 -3.03 4.73 14.46
C ARG A 84 -1.96 3.72 14.86
N VAL A 85 -2.34 2.47 15.13
CA VAL A 85 -1.39 1.39 15.45
C VAL A 85 -0.44 1.16 14.28
N VAL A 86 -0.96 1.03 13.06
CA VAL A 86 -0.15 0.90 11.84
C VAL A 86 0.80 2.09 11.69
N GLY A 87 0.31 3.32 11.89
CA GLY A 87 1.16 4.53 11.86
C GLY A 87 2.29 4.49 12.88
N TYR A 88 2.01 4.08 14.12
CA TYR A 88 3.05 3.92 15.14
C TYR A 88 4.05 2.82 14.81
N LEU A 89 3.61 1.71 14.22
CA LEU A 89 4.51 0.66 13.74
C LEU A 89 5.45 1.16 12.65
N PHE A 90 4.96 1.99 11.72
CA PHE A 90 5.83 2.61 10.70
C PHE A 90 6.84 3.58 11.32
N ILE A 91 6.42 4.41 12.28
CA ILE A 91 7.32 5.32 12.99
C ILE A 91 8.40 4.53 13.73
N LEU A 92 7.99 3.52 14.53
CA LEU A 92 8.91 2.68 15.28
C LEU A 92 9.88 1.94 14.35
N GLY A 93 9.36 1.33 13.28
CA GLY A 93 10.18 0.64 12.28
C GLY A 93 11.18 1.58 11.59
N GLY A 94 10.75 2.79 11.23
CA GLY A 94 11.61 3.81 10.66
C GLY A 94 12.72 4.26 11.62
N ILE A 95 12.39 4.46 12.90
CA ILE A 95 13.37 4.75 13.96
C ILE A 95 14.35 3.58 14.10
N LEU A 96 13.85 2.35 14.25
CA LEU A 96 14.70 1.17 14.39
C LEU A 96 15.66 1.03 13.20
N ILE A 97 15.18 1.20 11.97
CA ILE A 97 16.05 1.16 10.78
C ILE A 97 17.05 2.31 10.80
N ALA A 98 16.64 3.54 11.11
CA ALA A 98 17.53 4.70 11.10
C ALA A 98 18.63 4.59 12.16
N PHE A 99 18.33 4.02 13.33
CA PHE A 99 19.27 3.93 14.44
C PHE A 99 20.05 2.62 14.50
N LEU A 100 19.49 1.47 14.08
CA LEU A 100 20.19 0.18 14.11
C LEU A 100 21.07 -0.06 12.88
N ARG A 101 20.70 0.49 11.71
CA ARG A 101 21.50 0.38 10.48
C ARG A 101 22.91 0.99 10.60
N PRO A 102 23.14 2.10 11.32
CA PRO A 102 24.51 2.57 11.60
C PRO A 102 25.31 1.69 12.58
N PHE A 103 24.71 0.69 13.25
CA PHE A 103 25.41 -0.24 14.15
C PHE A 103 25.76 -1.62 13.51
N GLY A 104 25.60 -1.78 12.19
CA GLY A 104 26.16 -2.94 11.47
C GLY A 104 25.40 -4.26 11.62
N LEU A 105 24.07 -4.23 11.43
CA LEU A 105 23.30 -5.45 11.15
C LEU A 105 23.16 -5.61 9.63
N ASP A 106 24.18 -6.22 9.03
CA ASP A 106 24.19 -6.72 7.64
C ASP A 106 23.61 -8.13 7.57
#